data_AF-A0AAD4CNN9-F1
#
_entry.id   AF-A0AAD4CNN9-F1
#
_cell.length_a   1.000
_cell.length_b   1.000
_cell.length_c   1.000
_cell.angle_alpha   90.00
_cell.angle_beta   90.00
_cell.angle_gamma   90.00
#
_symmetry.space_group_name_H-M   'P 1'
#
loop_
_entity.id
_entity.type
_entity.pdbx_description
1 polymer ?
#
loop_
_entity_poly.entity_id
_entity_poly.type
_entity_poly.pdbx_seq_one_letter_code
_entity_poly.pdbx_strand_id
1 'polypeptide(L)'
;MPLHLTFFWWATIGHVLFGVTPVGAANLTEWKPRSIYQTMTDRFARTDGSITAPCNTTEGLYCGGTWRGTIDQLDYIQGMGFDAVMISPIVENVAGRVDYGEAYHGYWPLNLQALNEHFGTHQDLLDLSDALHSRGMYLLMDTVINNMAYMTHGRDPATAIDYSVFTPFNNSDYFHSYCQVTDWNDFTNAQLCQTGDNQTALPDLYTEHQEVQDLLIDWAGTMIKTYSIDGLRIDAAKHVDSGFLHRFVEAVGVFTTGEVFQREIDIICKYQASYIQSMPNYPIYYAMLDAFTQGNTSSLALEVDLIKKACPDVTTLVSFSENHDVARTPSMNSDMALAKNILTFTLLFDGIPMIYQGQEQHLKSSGTPRNREALWLTKYDVESELYRLIATLNAIRRHAYEMGADYLDDETATIYRGGSELGFRKGVEGRQLIMVLSSQGSSQAKPYSVTLPSSYNAGVAVIDVLDCHNYTVSDTGELIVPMEKGEPHVFFPTSLMPGSGLCGWSKSNATLTELKTGSPPSESGVPPSLRIPIWWSRWFCWGVFLVLVTLVAG
;
A
#
# COMPACT_ATOMS: atom_id res chain seq x y z
N MET A 1 49.94 50.63 -29.64
CA MET A 1 49.51 50.67 -31.05
C MET A 1 49.56 49.24 -31.58
N PRO A 2 48.47 48.70 -32.13
CA PRO A 2 48.02 47.35 -31.76
C PRO A 2 48.12 46.34 -32.91
N LEU A 3 48.40 45.08 -32.56
CA LEU A 3 48.12 43.93 -33.41
C LEU A 3 46.76 43.35 -33.00
N HIS A 4 45.87 43.24 -33.98
CA HIS A 4 44.56 42.61 -33.89
C HIS A 4 44.70 41.08 -33.83
N LEU A 5 44.08 40.46 -32.82
CA LEU A 5 43.78 39.03 -32.78
C LEU A 5 42.27 38.85 -32.85
N THR A 6 41.80 38.30 -33.97
CA THR A 6 40.42 37.88 -34.23
C THR A 6 40.14 36.54 -33.54
N PHE A 7 39.20 36.53 -32.58
CA PHE A 7 38.65 35.31 -32.00
C PHE A 7 37.31 34.95 -32.68
N PHE A 8 37.27 33.78 -33.30
CA PHE A 8 36.06 33.13 -33.78
C PHE A 8 35.24 32.63 -32.58
N TRP A 9 34.00 33.07 -32.45
CA TRP A 9 33.02 32.47 -31.55
C TRP A 9 32.29 31.33 -32.28
N TRP A 10 32.47 30.10 -31.81
CA TRP A 10 31.61 28.97 -32.15
C TRP A 10 30.37 29.03 -31.27
N ALA A 11 29.19 29.15 -31.89
CA ALA A 11 27.92 29.01 -31.19
C ALA A 11 27.59 27.52 -31.03
N THR A 12 27.86 26.96 -29.85
CA THR A 12 27.33 25.66 -29.45
C THR A 12 25.89 25.84 -28.97
N ILE A 13 24.93 25.37 -29.76
CA ILE A 13 23.53 25.19 -29.35
C ILE A 13 23.50 24.02 -28.35
N GLY A 14 23.59 24.35 -27.06
CA GLY A 14 23.38 23.39 -25.99
C GLY A 14 21.93 22.92 -26.00
N HIS A 15 21.70 21.66 -26.31
CA HIS A 15 20.43 21.00 -26.05
C HIS A 15 20.26 20.96 -24.53
N VAL A 16 19.28 21.70 -24.02
CA VAL A 16 18.82 21.57 -22.64
C VAL A 16 18.10 20.23 -22.56
N LEU A 17 18.82 19.20 -22.13
CA LEU A 17 18.25 17.98 -21.61
C LEU A 17 17.40 18.38 -20.39
N PHE A 18 16.07 18.33 -20.55
CA PHE A 18 15.20 18.20 -19.40
C PHE A 18 15.62 16.92 -18.68
N GLY A 19 16.19 17.07 -17.49
CA GLY A 19 16.46 15.95 -16.60
C GLY A 19 15.12 15.35 -16.21
N VAL A 20 14.69 14.32 -16.92
CA VAL A 20 13.85 13.27 -16.36
C VAL A 20 14.66 12.76 -15.17
N THR A 21 14.17 13.01 -13.95
CA THR A 21 14.66 12.27 -12.79
C THR A 21 14.62 10.81 -13.18
N PRO A 22 15.74 10.07 -13.12
CA PRO A 22 15.67 8.65 -13.41
C PRO A 22 14.59 8.09 -12.50
N VAL A 23 13.64 7.36 -13.10
CA VAL A 23 12.62 6.58 -12.39
C VAL A 23 13.39 5.53 -11.60
N GLY A 24 13.89 5.95 -10.43
CA GLY A 24 14.54 5.10 -9.46
C GLY A 24 13.43 4.42 -8.69
N ALA A 25 13.39 3.10 -8.78
CA ALA A 25 12.62 2.24 -7.91
C ALA A 25 12.56 2.77 -6.47
N ALA A 26 11.36 2.91 -5.91
CA ALA A 26 11.19 3.43 -4.56
C ALA A 26 11.72 2.44 -3.52
N ASN A 27 12.62 2.92 -2.66
CA ASN A 27 13.18 2.12 -1.57
C ASN A 27 12.25 2.10 -0.35
N LEU A 28 12.59 1.28 0.66
CA LEU A 28 11.78 1.12 1.87
C LEU A 28 11.44 2.45 2.57
N THR A 29 12.37 3.40 2.67
CA THR A 29 12.13 4.71 3.30
C THR A 29 11.05 5.50 2.55
N GLU A 30 11.00 5.40 1.23
CA GLU A 30 9.98 6.04 0.39
C GLU A 30 8.62 5.35 0.47
N TRP A 31 8.59 4.09 0.94
CA TRP A 31 7.38 3.31 1.15
C TRP A 31 6.76 3.46 2.55
N LYS A 32 7.55 3.72 3.60
CA LYS A 32 7.04 4.00 4.97
C LYS A 32 5.90 5.05 5.03
N PRO A 33 5.94 6.19 4.33
CA PRO A 33 4.84 7.16 4.35
C PRO A 33 3.59 6.70 3.59
N ARG A 34 3.67 5.65 2.78
CA ARG A 34 2.58 5.23 1.89
C ARG A 34 1.43 4.57 2.64
N SER A 35 0.28 4.54 1.97
CA SER A 35 -0.92 3.80 2.35
C SER A 35 -1.41 3.06 1.12
N ILE A 36 -1.50 1.72 1.22
CA ILE A 36 -1.71 0.82 0.11
C ILE A 36 -3.19 0.42 0.02
N TYR A 37 -3.76 0.53 -1.18
CA TYR A 37 -5.05 -0.09 -1.51
C TYR A 37 -4.82 -1.37 -2.33
N GLN A 38 -5.15 -2.51 -1.76
CA GLN A 38 -5.00 -3.81 -2.41
C GLN A 38 -6.23 -4.12 -3.27
N THR A 39 -5.97 -4.28 -4.57
CA THR A 39 -6.97 -4.67 -5.56
C THR A 39 -6.76 -6.12 -6.00
N MET A 40 -7.84 -6.76 -6.42
CA MET A 40 -7.76 -7.96 -7.25
C MET A 40 -8.19 -7.56 -8.65
N THR A 41 -7.28 -7.63 -9.62
CA THR A 41 -7.47 -6.98 -10.94
C THR A 41 -8.77 -7.41 -11.61
N ASP A 42 -9.08 -8.72 -11.63
CA ASP A 42 -10.32 -9.27 -12.18
C ASP A 42 -11.61 -8.82 -11.46
N ARG A 43 -11.50 -8.33 -10.23
CA ARG A 43 -12.63 -8.05 -9.32
C ARG A 43 -12.76 -6.57 -8.96
N PHE A 44 -11.82 -5.72 -9.33
CA PHE A 44 -11.84 -4.31 -8.94
C PHE A 44 -12.74 -3.47 -9.87
N ALA A 45 -12.39 -3.42 -11.15
CA ALA A 45 -13.05 -2.53 -12.10
C ALA A 45 -12.93 -3.02 -13.55
N ARG A 46 -14.01 -2.88 -14.32
CA ARG A 46 -14.13 -3.35 -15.71
C ARG A 46 -13.92 -2.21 -16.70
N THR A 47 -13.35 -2.49 -17.87
CA THR A 47 -13.17 -1.50 -18.95
C THR A 47 -14.49 -0.91 -19.44
N ASP A 48 -15.59 -1.66 -19.38
CA ASP A 48 -16.92 -1.18 -19.78
C ASP A 48 -17.61 -0.30 -18.72
N GLY A 49 -16.97 -0.09 -17.56
CA GLY A 49 -17.52 0.68 -16.45
C GLY A 49 -18.77 0.07 -15.80
N SER A 50 -19.08 -1.20 -16.09
CA SER A 50 -20.30 -1.83 -15.58
C SER A 50 -20.27 -2.00 -14.06
N ILE A 51 -21.25 -1.42 -13.37
CA ILE A 51 -21.49 -1.57 -11.93
C ILE A 51 -22.54 -2.65 -11.60
N THR A 52 -22.99 -3.41 -12.60
CA THR A 52 -24.01 -4.45 -12.44
C THR A 52 -23.62 -5.78 -13.09
N ALA A 53 -22.44 -5.89 -13.70
CA ALA A 53 -21.97 -7.14 -14.28
C ALA A 53 -21.92 -8.23 -13.20
N PRO A 54 -22.56 -9.39 -13.38
CA PRO A 54 -22.57 -10.43 -12.36
C PRO A 54 -21.16 -10.98 -12.16
N CYS A 55 -20.81 -11.28 -10.91
CA CYS A 55 -19.59 -12.00 -10.56
C CYS A 55 -19.90 -12.97 -9.41
N ASN A 56 -20.06 -14.24 -9.75
CA ASN A 56 -20.33 -15.28 -8.74
C ASN A 56 -19.01 -15.82 -8.21
N THR A 57 -18.65 -15.41 -6.99
CA THR A 57 -17.36 -15.78 -6.37
C THR A 57 -17.17 -17.28 -6.24
N THR A 58 -18.24 -18.06 -6.04
CA THR A 58 -18.13 -19.52 -5.86
C THR A 58 -17.92 -20.30 -7.15
N GLU A 59 -18.16 -19.69 -8.32
CA GLU A 59 -17.83 -20.31 -9.60
C GLU A 59 -16.34 -20.22 -9.93
N GLY A 60 -15.64 -19.25 -9.31
CA GLY A 60 -14.21 -19.06 -9.47
C GLY A 60 -13.79 -18.67 -10.89
N LEU A 61 -14.66 -17.99 -11.65
CA LEU A 61 -14.38 -17.59 -13.03
C LEU A 61 -13.80 -16.18 -13.11
N TYR A 62 -13.19 -15.86 -14.25
CA TYR A 62 -12.91 -14.46 -14.61
C TYR A 62 -14.22 -13.67 -14.68
N CYS A 63 -14.26 -12.54 -13.99
CA CYS A 63 -15.37 -11.60 -13.99
C CYS A 63 -15.09 -10.34 -14.83
N GLY A 64 -13.89 -10.23 -15.40
CA GLY A 64 -13.53 -9.28 -16.46
C GLY A 64 -13.07 -7.90 -15.96
N GLY A 65 -12.55 -7.84 -14.74
CA GLY A 65 -11.81 -6.67 -14.28
C GLY A 65 -10.45 -6.55 -14.99
N THR A 66 -9.95 -5.32 -15.15
CA THR A 66 -8.81 -5.00 -16.02
C THR A 66 -7.96 -3.86 -15.46
N TRP A 67 -6.75 -3.68 -16.00
CA TRP A 67 -5.92 -2.51 -15.71
C TRP A 67 -6.57 -1.22 -16.20
N ARG A 68 -7.24 -1.22 -17.36
CA ARG A 68 -7.97 -0.04 -17.85
C ARG A 68 -9.10 0.37 -16.91
N GLY A 69 -9.92 -0.59 -16.49
CA GLY A 69 -10.95 -0.32 -15.49
C GLY A 69 -10.36 0.20 -14.17
N THR A 70 -9.17 -0.29 -13.78
CA THR A 70 -8.46 0.21 -12.60
C THR A 70 -8.08 1.69 -12.76
N ILE A 71 -7.56 2.10 -13.92
CA ILE A 71 -7.27 3.51 -14.25
C ILE A 71 -8.52 4.37 -14.07
N ASP A 72 -9.66 3.91 -14.57
CA ASP A 72 -10.94 4.63 -14.52
C ASP A 72 -11.48 4.82 -13.09
N GLN A 73 -10.97 4.04 -12.12
CA GLN A 73 -11.39 4.08 -10.71
C GLN A 73 -10.29 4.60 -9.76
N LEU A 74 -9.21 5.19 -10.28
CA LEU A 74 -8.16 5.77 -9.41
C LEU A 74 -8.67 6.93 -8.55
N ASP A 75 -9.70 7.67 -9.00
CA ASP A 75 -10.32 8.74 -8.20
C ASP A 75 -11.00 8.19 -6.93
N TYR A 76 -11.60 7.00 -7.01
CA TYR A 76 -12.21 6.32 -5.87
C TYR A 76 -11.14 5.91 -4.84
N ILE A 77 -10.01 5.36 -5.30
CA ILE A 77 -8.90 5.00 -4.42
C ILE A 77 -8.27 6.25 -3.79
N GLN A 78 -7.95 7.26 -4.61
CA GLN A 78 -7.28 8.47 -4.16
C GLN A 78 -8.17 9.33 -3.25
N GLY A 79 -9.50 9.26 -3.42
CA GLY A 79 -10.48 9.92 -2.56
C GLY A 79 -10.46 9.43 -1.11
N MET A 80 -10.03 8.20 -0.86
CA MET A 80 -9.74 7.67 0.49
C MET A 80 -8.35 8.06 1.01
N GLY A 81 -7.55 8.79 0.24
CA GLY A 81 -6.21 9.23 0.64
C GLY A 81 -5.11 8.19 0.48
N PHE A 82 -5.38 7.05 -0.16
CA PHE A 82 -4.35 6.10 -0.56
C PHE A 82 -3.42 6.72 -1.60
N ASP A 83 -2.15 6.37 -1.52
CA ASP A 83 -1.09 6.82 -2.43
C ASP A 83 -0.22 5.66 -2.93
N ALA A 84 -0.72 4.44 -2.80
CA ALA A 84 -0.18 3.26 -3.48
C ALA A 84 -1.32 2.28 -3.81
N VAL A 85 -1.18 1.56 -4.93
CA VAL A 85 -2.11 0.51 -5.36
C VAL A 85 -1.34 -0.78 -5.52
N MET A 86 -1.84 -1.84 -4.88
CA MET A 86 -1.38 -3.20 -5.12
C MET A 86 -2.30 -3.89 -6.13
N ILE A 87 -1.71 -4.50 -7.17
CA ILE A 87 -2.42 -5.30 -8.18
C ILE A 87 -2.03 -6.78 -8.11
N SER A 88 -2.89 -7.64 -8.63
CA SER A 88 -2.64 -9.09 -8.78
C SER A 88 -1.43 -9.39 -9.68
N PRO A 89 -0.87 -10.61 -9.64
CA PRO A 89 0.24 -10.99 -10.51
C PRO A 89 -0.11 -10.82 -11.99
N ILE A 90 0.81 -10.22 -12.74
CA ILE A 90 0.55 -9.72 -14.11
C ILE A 90 0.77 -10.76 -15.21
N VAL A 91 1.42 -11.88 -14.90
CA VAL A 91 1.92 -12.84 -15.89
C VAL A 91 0.81 -13.74 -16.42
N GLU A 92 1.03 -14.29 -17.62
CA GLU A 92 0.15 -15.29 -18.21
C GLU A 92 -0.01 -16.50 -17.28
N ASN A 93 -1.27 -16.87 -17.05
CA ASN A 93 -1.67 -17.96 -16.19
C ASN A 93 -2.15 -19.17 -17.01
N VAL A 94 -2.27 -20.34 -16.37
CA VAL A 94 -2.88 -21.52 -17.00
C VAL A 94 -4.28 -21.21 -17.55
N ALA A 95 -4.50 -21.59 -18.81
CA ALA A 95 -5.81 -21.48 -19.45
C ALA A 95 -6.70 -22.70 -19.12
N GLY A 96 -8.00 -22.46 -19.04
CA GLY A 96 -9.00 -23.48 -18.73
C GLY A 96 -9.50 -23.41 -17.30
N ARG A 97 -10.24 -24.44 -16.90
CA ARG A 97 -10.99 -24.49 -15.65
C ARG A 97 -10.86 -25.84 -14.97
N VAL A 98 -10.66 -25.82 -13.65
CA VAL A 98 -10.85 -26.97 -12.75
C VAL A 98 -12.15 -26.83 -11.96
N ASP A 99 -12.47 -27.81 -11.12
CA ASP A 99 -13.74 -27.86 -10.38
C ASP A 99 -14.00 -26.60 -9.54
N TYR A 100 -12.95 -25.95 -9.03
CA TYR A 100 -13.02 -24.72 -8.23
C TYR A 100 -12.72 -23.42 -9.01
N GLY A 101 -12.60 -23.47 -10.34
CA GLY A 101 -12.56 -22.29 -11.20
C GLY A 101 -11.35 -22.17 -12.12
N GLU A 102 -11.09 -20.92 -12.52
CA GLU A 102 -10.06 -20.44 -13.43
C GLU A 102 -9.02 -19.61 -12.67
N ALA A 103 -7.90 -19.28 -13.31
CA ALA A 103 -6.78 -18.56 -12.73
C ALA A 103 -6.97 -17.03 -12.58
N TYR A 104 -8.20 -16.56 -12.29
CA TYR A 104 -8.54 -15.12 -12.26
C TYR A 104 -7.74 -14.29 -11.25
N HIS A 105 -7.13 -14.95 -10.28
CA HIS A 105 -6.36 -14.33 -9.20
C HIS A 105 -4.89 -14.07 -9.58
N GLY A 106 -4.36 -14.67 -10.65
CA GLY A 106 -2.99 -14.47 -11.13
C GLY A 106 -1.91 -15.39 -10.54
N TYR A 107 -2.20 -16.12 -9.46
CA TYR A 107 -1.26 -17.03 -8.77
C TYR A 107 -1.00 -18.41 -9.42
N TRP A 108 -1.48 -18.67 -10.64
CA TRP A 108 -1.19 -19.90 -11.38
C TRP A 108 -0.36 -19.62 -12.65
N PRO A 109 0.88 -19.13 -12.50
CA PRO A 109 1.68 -18.69 -13.62
C PRO A 109 2.05 -19.85 -14.54
N LEU A 110 1.98 -19.60 -15.85
CA LEU A 110 2.36 -20.51 -16.92
C LEU A 110 3.58 -19.98 -17.69
N ASN A 111 3.55 -18.69 -18.01
CA ASN A 111 4.55 -18.05 -18.85
C ASN A 111 4.91 -16.67 -18.29
N LEU A 112 6.10 -16.57 -17.70
CA LEU A 112 6.59 -15.33 -17.10
C LEU A 112 6.95 -14.26 -18.13
N GLN A 113 7.08 -14.63 -19.42
CA GLN A 113 7.42 -13.71 -20.51
C GLN A 113 6.20 -13.12 -21.21
N ALA A 114 4.98 -13.50 -20.82
CA ALA A 114 3.74 -12.94 -21.32
C ALA A 114 2.88 -12.38 -20.18
N LEU A 115 2.01 -11.44 -20.52
CA LEU A 115 1.03 -10.87 -19.60
C LEU A 115 -0.26 -11.68 -19.62
N ASN A 116 -1.02 -11.60 -18.53
CA ASN A 116 -2.38 -12.13 -18.46
C ASN A 116 -3.31 -11.33 -19.37
N GLU A 117 -3.70 -11.91 -20.51
CA GLU A 117 -4.55 -11.25 -21.50
C GLU A 117 -5.94 -10.86 -20.98
N HIS A 118 -6.42 -11.50 -19.91
CA HIS A 118 -7.69 -11.12 -19.29
C HIS A 118 -7.64 -9.76 -18.60
N PHE A 119 -6.46 -9.31 -18.16
CA PHE A 119 -6.29 -8.03 -17.46
C PHE A 119 -6.06 -6.87 -18.41
N GLY A 120 -5.59 -7.13 -19.63
CA GLY A 120 -5.38 -6.13 -20.66
C GLY A 120 -4.12 -6.38 -21.46
N THR A 121 -3.68 -5.33 -22.15
CA THR A 121 -2.49 -5.34 -23.00
C THR A 121 -1.26 -4.80 -22.29
N HIS A 122 -0.09 -4.97 -22.90
CA HIS A 122 1.15 -4.30 -22.52
C HIS A 122 0.97 -2.78 -22.33
N GLN A 123 0.24 -2.13 -23.24
CA GLN A 123 0.00 -0.68 -23.16
C GLN A 123 -0.92 -0.33 -21.99
N ASP A 124 -1.91 -1.16 -21.65
CA ASP A 124 -2.79 -0.89 -20.51
C ASP A 124 -2.03 -0.91 -19.17
N LEU A 125 -1.02 -1.76 -19.03
CA LEU A 125 -0.19 -1.80 -17.83
C LEU A 125 0.78 -0.60 -17.74
N LEU A 126 1.37 -0.19 -18.87
CA LEU A 126 2.14 1.06 -18.95
C LEU A 126 1.27 2.26 -18.58
N ASP A 127 0.08 2.37 -19.16
CA ASP A 127 -0.86 3.45 -18.87
C ASP A 127 -1.31 3.46 -17.41
N LEU A 128 -1.44 2.29 -16.77
CA LEU A 128 -1.77 2.19 -15.34
C LEU A 128 -0.66 2.77 -14.47
N SER A 129 0.58 2.39 -14.77
CA SER A 129 1.77 2.92 -14.08
C SER A 129 1.87 4.44 -14.25
N ASP A 130 1.76 4.93 -15.49
CA ASP A 130 1.79 6.36 -15.80
C ASP A 130 0.65 7.13 -15.10
N ALA A 131 -0.56 6.55 -15.06
CA ALA A 131 -1.71 7.15 -14.39
C ALA A 131 -1.49 7.25 -12.87
N LEU A 132 -0.93 6.23 -12.23
CA LEU A 132 -0.56 6.25 -10.81
C LEU A 132 0.52 7.31 -10.53
N HIS A 133 1.60 7.30 -11.31
CA HIS A 133 2.70 8.25 -11.12
C HIS A 133 2.29 9.70 -11.36
N SER A 134 1.42 9.96 -12.34
CA SER A 134 0.87 11.30 -12.59
C SER A 134 0.07 11.87 -11.39
N ARG A 135 -0.41 10.98 -10.52
CA ARG A 135 -1.14 11.28 -9.28
C ARG A 135 -0.24 11.26 -8.03
N GLY A 136 1.06 10.99 -8.19
CA GLY A 136 1.99 10.81 -7.08
C GLY A 136 1.75 9.52 -6.30
N MET A 137 1.14 8.52 -6.92
CA MET A 137 0.85 7.21 -6.33
C MET A 137 1.83 6.14 -6.81
N TYR A 138 2.07 5.11 -6.00
CA TYR A 138 2.96 3.99 -6.32
C TYR A 138 2.22 2.74 -6.80
N LEU A 139 2.89 1.95 -7.65
CA LEU A 139 2.44 0.63 -8.11
C LEU A 139 3.19 -0.48 -7.37
N LEU A 140 2.46 -1.26 -6.56
CA LEU A 140 2.93 -2.49 -5.92
C LEU A 140 2.45 -3.70 -6.73
N MET A 141 3.36 -4.50 -7.26
CA MET A 141 3.01 -5.70 -8.03
C MET A 141 3.10 -6.95 -7.16
N ASP A 142 2.01 -7.72 -7.07
CA ASP A 142 2.06 -9.07 -6.52
C ASP A 142 2.82 -10.03 -7.45
N THR A 143 3.65 -10.91 -6.90
CA THR A 143 4.68 -11.64 -7.63
C THR A 143 4.82 -13.05 -7.08
N VAL A 144 4.67 -14.06 -7.94
CA VAL A 144 4.94 -15.47 -7.60
C VAL A 144 6.33 -15.84 -8.09
N ILE A 145 7.20 -16.22 -7.17
CA ILE A 145 8.56 -16.73 -7.47
C ILE A 145 8.79 -18.16 -6.97
N ASN A 146 7.77 -18.76 -6.35
CA ASN A 146 7.84 -20.09 -5.74
C ASN A 146 7.58 -21.22 -6.75
N ASN A 147 6.52 -21.09 -7.55
CA ASN A 147 6.01 -22.19 -8.35
C ASN A 147 5.47 -21.72 -9.71
N MET A 148 5.36 -22.68 -10.63
CA MET A 148 4.49 -22.59 -11.81
C MET A 148 3.15 -23.26 -11.50
N ALA A 149 2.25 -23.37 -12.47
CA ALA A 149 0.98 -24.09 -12.29
C ALA A 149 0.62 -24.97 -13.48
N TYR A 150 -0.01 -26.11 -13.21
CA TYR A 150 -0.48 -27.04 -14.25
C TYR A 150 -1.78 -27.71 -13.84
N MET A 151 -2.79 -27.66 -14.72
CA MET A 151 -4.07 -28.33 -14.48
C MET A 151 -3.95 -29.83 -14.79
N THR A 152 -3.92 -30.64 -13.74
CA THR A 152 -3.82 -32.11 -13.84
C THR A 152 -5.18 -32.78 -13.98
N HIS A 153 -6.28 -32.10 -13.60
CA HIS A 153 -7.67 -32.60 -13.66
C HIS A 153 -7.86 -33.96 -12.95
N GLY A 154 -7.32 -34.08 -11.74
CA GLY A 154 -7.38 -35.28 -10.92
C GLY A 154 -6.30 -36.32 -11.22
N ARG A 155 -5.46 -36.11 -12.24
CA ARG A 155 -4.31 -36.99 -12.52
C ARG A 155 -3.18 -36.76 -11.51
N ASP A 156 -2.36 -37.80 -11.31
CA ASP A 156 -1.23 -37.76 -10.38
C ASP A 156 -0.18 -36.72 -10.82
N PRO A 157 0.05 -35.64 -10.06
CA PRO A 157 1.03 -34.61 -10.42
C PRO A 157 2.45 -35.15 -10.61
N ALA A 158 2.82 -36.25 -9.92
CA ALA A 158 4.13 -36.87 -10.07
C ALA A 158 4.45 -37.30 -11.51
N THR A 159 3.42 -37.54 -12.32
CA THR A 159 3.55 -38.08 -13.68
C THR A 159 2.80 -37.28 -14.74
N ALA A 160 1.87 -36.42 -14.35
CA ALA A 160 0.96 -35.74 -15.27
C ALA A 160 1.45 -34.37 -15.76
N ILE A 161 2.42 -33.76 -15.08
CA ILE A 161 2.93 -32.42 -15.43
C ILE A 161 3.76 -32.51 -16.72
N ASP A 162 3.37 -31.72 -17.72
CA ASP A 162 4.20 -31.47 -18.89
C ASP A 162 5.02 -30.20 -18.66
N TYR A 163 6.29 -30.36 -18.28
CA TYR A 163 7.16 -29.22 -17.99
C TYR A 163 7.50 -28.37 -19.20
N SER A 164 7.31 -28.87 -20.43
CA SER A 164 7.69 -28.14 -21.66
C SER A 164 6.83 -26.91 -21.93
N VAL A 165 5.69 -26.79 -21.25
CA VAL A 165 4.74 -25.67 -21.40
C VAL A 165 5.15 -24.44 -20.61
N PHE A 166 6.03 -24.57 -19.61
CA PHE A 166 6.43 -23.44 -18.77
C PHE A 166 7.49 -22.60 -19.45
N THR A 167 7.35 -21.28 -19.35
CA THR A 167 8.34 -20.34 -19.88
C THR A 167 8.79 -19.38 -18.77
N PRO A 168 10.11 -19.26 -18.50
CA PRO A 168 11.24 -19.90 -19.20
C PRO A 168 11.56 -21.35 -18.75
N PHE A 169 10.88 -21.87 -17.74
CA PHE A 169 11.25 -23.12 -17.06
C PHE A 169 10.76 -24.40 -17.78
N ASN A 170 11.12 -24.59 -19.04
CA ASN A 170 10.55 -25.62 -19.91
C ASN A 170 11.10 -27.05 -19.70
N ASN A 171 11.73 -27.34 -18.57
CA ASN A 171 12.34 -28.64 -18.25
C ASN A 171 12.11 -28.95 -16.76
N SER A 172 11.87 -30.22 -16.43
CA SER A 172 11.75 -30.69 -15.05
C SER A 172 12.96 -30.38 -14.18
N ASP A 173 14.16 -30.20 -14.76
CA ASP A 173 15.39 -29.89 -14.04
C ASP A 173 15.34 -28.54 -13.28
N TYR A 174 14.42 -27.64 -13.67
CA TYR A 174 14.18 -26.37 -12.98
C TYR A 174 13.27 -26.50 -11.74
N PHE A 175 12.77 -27.70 -11.45
CA PHE A 175 11.77 -27.94 -10.41
C PHE A 175 12.27 -28.97 -9.41
N HIS A 176 11.76 -28.88 -8.18
CA HIS A 176 11.92 -29.94 -7.21
C HIS A 176 11.25 -31.22 -7.69
N SER A 177 11.84 -32.37 -7.33
CA SER A 177 11.19 -33.66 -7.51
C SER A 177 9.85 -33.67 -6.79
N TYR A 178 8.82 -34.25 -7.40
CA TYR A 178 7.49 -34.22 -6.84
C TYR A 178 7.44 -34.82 -5.43
N CYS A 179 6.98 -33.99 -4.50
CA CYS A 179 6.43 -34.37 -3.22
C CYS A 179 5.32 -33.38 -2.87
N GLN A 180 4.35 -33.81 -2.06
CA GLN A 180 3.30 -32.93 -1.55
C GLN A 180 3.74 -32.39 -0.18
N VAL A 181 3.41 -31.14 0.12
CA VAL A 181 3.55 -30.61 1.49
C VAL A 181 2.65 -31.42 2.42
N THR A 182 3.26 -32.11 3.39
CA THR A 182 2.55 -32.94 4.37
C THR A 182 2.46 -32.30 5.75
N ASP A 183 3.37 -31.37 6.07
CA ASP A 183 3.36 -30.60 7.31
C ASP A 183 3.71 -29.14 7.02
N TRP A 184 2.73 -28.25 7.18
CA TRP A 184 2.88 -26.82 6.95
C TRP A 184 3.75 -26.10 8.01
N ASN A 185 4.08 -26.78 9.11
CA ASN A 185 4.98 -26.28 10.14
C ASN A 185 6.43 -26.77 9.95
N ASP A 186 6.65 -27.77 9.09
CA ASP A 186 7.98 -28.15 8.65
C ASP A 186 8.38 -27.28 7.46
N PHE A 187 9.18 -26.25 7.72
CA PHE A 187 9.54 -25.28 6.69
C PHE A 187 10.41 -25.91 5.60
N THR A 188 11.20 -26.93 5.94
CA THR A 188 11.99 -27.64 4.92
C THR A 188 11.07 -28.41 3.98
N ASN A 189 10.05 -29.09 4.52
CA ASN A 189 9.04 -29.74 3.68
C ASN A 189 8.25 -28.72 2.85
N ALA A 190 7.86 -27.60 3.46
CA ALA A 190 7.11 -26.54 2.79
C ALA A 190 7.92 -25.81 1.69
N GLN A 191 9.25 -25.84 1.76
CA GLN A 191 10.15 -25.21 0.77
C GLN A 191 10.63 -26.14 -0.35
N LEU A 192 10.48 -27.46 -0.18
CA LEU A 192 10.97 -28.45 -1.14
C LEU A 192 9.84 -29.23 -1.85
N CYS A 193 8.59 -29.03 -1.42
CA CYS A 193 7.43 -29.78 -1.90
C CYS A 193 6.30 -28.87 -2.40
N GLN A 194 5.45 -29.43 -3.25
CA GLN A 194 4.37 -28.71 -3.93
C GLN A 194 3.19 -28.42 -2.99
N THR A 195 2.74 -27.17 -2.99
CA THR A 195 1.59 -26.66 -2.20
C THR A 195 0.22 -26.93 -2.84
N GLY A 196 0.21 -27.22 -4.15
CA GLY A 196 -0.99 -27.49 -4.95
C GLY A 196 -1.69 -28.82 -4.64
N ASP A 197 -2.65 -29.19 -5.49
CA ASP A 197 -3.43 -30.42 -5.35
C ASP A 197 -3.48 -31.22 -6.66
N ASN A 198 -4.24 -32.31 -6.66
CA ASN A 198 -4.37 -33.17 -7.84
C ASN A 198 -5.27 -32.57 -8.93
N GLN A 199 -5.93 -31.43 -8.71
CA GLN A 199 -6.68 -30.72 -9.74
C GLN A 199 -5.78 -29.70 -10.44
N THR A 200 -5.07 -28.90 -9.64
CA THR A 200 -4.08 -27.93 -10.07
C THR A 200 -2.80 -28.18 -9.28
N ALA A 201 -1.84 -28.81 -9.96
CA ALA A 201 -0.50 -28.95 -9.43
C ALA A 201 0.20 -27.59 -9.47
N LEU A 202 1.01 -27.31 -8.45
CA LEU A 202 1.88 -26.14 -8.39
C LEU A 202 3.34 -26.63 -8.38
N PRO A 203 3.93 -26.94 -9.56
CA PRO A 203 5.31 -27.39 -9.64
C PRO A 203 6.25 -26.38 -9.00
N ASP A 204 6.93 -26.82 -7.96
CA ASP A 204 7.77 -26.01 -7.10
C ASP A 204 9.15 -25.80 -7.75
N LEU A 205 9.54 -24.54 -7.96
CA LEU A 205 10.79 -24.20 -8.62
C LEU A 205 11.97 -24.54 -7.71
N TYR A 206 13.03 -25.08 -8.29
CA TYR A 206 14.25 -25.43 -7.55
C TYR A 206 15.05 -24.15 -7.24
N THR A 207 14.58 -23.38 -6.26
CA THR A 207 15.08 -22.03 -5.97
C THR A 207 16.47 -21.97 -5.37
N GLU A 208 17.08 -23.10 -5.00
CA GLU A 208 18.49 -23.23 -4.63
C GLU A 208 19.41 -23.32 -5.87
N HIS A 209 18.85 -23.60 -7.06
CA HIS A 209 19.62 -23.69 -8.29
C HIS A 209 19.92 -22.31 -8.88
N GLN A 210 21.21 -22.05 -9.10
CA GLN A 210 21.72 -20.75 -9.55
C GLN A 210 21.01 -20.20 -10.80
N GLU A 211 20.76 -21.05 -11.80
CA GLU A 211 20.08 -20.63 -13.03
C GLU A 211 18.61 -20.24 -12.81
N VAL A 212 17.90 -20.92 -11.91
CA VAL A 212 16.52 -20.57 -11.55
C VAL A 212 16.50 -19.21 -10.87
N GLN A 213 17.42 -18.99 -9.92
CA GLN A 213 17.56 -17.70 -9.23
C GLN A 213 17.84 -16.56 -10.22
N ASP A 214 18.80 -16.74 -11.12
CA ASP A 214 19.19 -15.70 -12.08
C ASP A 214 18.05 -15.39 -13.05
N LEU A 215 17.33 -16.40 -13.55
CA LEU A 215 16.17 -16.21 -14.41
C LEU A 215 15.04 -15.42 -13.72
N LEU A 216 14.75 -15.74 -12.45
CA LEU A 216 13.72 -15.03 -11.68
C LEU A 216 14.13 -13.58 -11.38
N ILE A 217 15.39 -13.34 -11.02
CA ILE A 217 15.93 -11.99 -10.76
C ILE A 217 15.90 -11.16 -12.05
N ASP A 218 16.38 -11.70 -13.16
CA ASP A 218 16.40 -11.01 -14.46
C ASP A 218 14.98 -10.70 -14.95
N TRP A 219 14.05 -11.64 -14.78
CA TRP A 219 12.65 -11.44 -15.09
C TRP A 219 12.04 -10.31 -14.25
N ALA A 220 12.17 -10.37 -12.92
CA ALA A 220 11.61 -9.37 -12.02
C ALA A 220 12.19 -7.98 -12.30
N GLY A 221 13.51 -7.87 -12.48
CA GLY A 221 14.17 -6.63 -12.87
C GLY A 221 13.68 -6.08 -14.22
N THR A 222 13.40 -6.96 -15.18
CA THR A 222 12.81 -6.57 -16.47
C THR A 222 11.39 -6.05 -16.30
N MET A 223 10.53 -6.72 -15.52
CA MET A 223 9.16 -6.27 -15.27
C MET A 223 9.14 -4.93 -14.55
N ILE A 224 9.96 -4.76 -13.49
CA ILE A 224 10.11 -3.51 -12.74
C ILE A 224 10.48 -2.37 -13.67
N LYS A 225 11.51 -2.57 -14.49
CA LYS A 225 11.99 -1.53 -15.41
C LYS A 225 11.00 -1.22 -16.53
N THR A 226 10.32 -2.24 -17.04
CA THR A 226 9.42 -2.09 -18.19
C THR A 226 8.15 -1.35 -17.81
N TYR A 227 7.55 -1.70 -16.67
CA TYR A 227 6.27 -1.14 -16.22
C TYR A 227 6.42 -0.11 -15.10
N SER A 228 7.65 0.35 -14.85
CA SER A 228 7.98 1.32 -13.79
C SER A 228 7.35 0.94 -12.45
N ILE A 229 7.53 -0.30 -12.01
CA ILE A 229 6.94 -0.82 -10.76
C ILE A 229 7.75 -0.29 -9.58
N ASP A 230 7.05 0.23 -8.56
CA ASP A 230 7.69 0.89 -7.40
C ASP A 230 8.04 -0.08 -6.27
N GLY A 231 7.41 -1.26 -6.25
CA GLY A 231 7.66 -2.30 -5.25
C GLY A 231 7.03 -3.65 -5.61
N LEU A 232 7.44 -4.70 -4.91
CA LEU A 232 6.91 -6.06 -5.08
C LEU A 232 6.25 -6.57 -3.79
N ARG A 233 5.12 -7.26 -3.92
CA ARG A 233 4.63 -8.20 -2.90
C ARG A 233 4.96 -9.61 -3.36
N ILE A 234 5.69 -10.37 -2.56
CA ILE A 234 6.09 -11.75 -2.88
C ILE A 234 5.08 -12.70 -2.26
N ASP A 235 4.38 -13.44 -3.11
CA ASP A 235 3.51 -14.53 -2.73
C ASP A 235 4.30 -15.68 -2.12
N ALA A 236 3.72 -16.36 -1.13
CA ALA A 236 4.27 -17.61 -0.59
C ALA A 236 5.75 -17.50 -0.17
N ALA A 237 6.20 -16.35 0.35
CA ALA A 237 7.61 -16.11 0.67
C ALA A 237 8.20 -17.13 1.66
N LYS A 238 7.36 -17.75 2.51
CA LYS A 238 7.77 -18.84 3.41
C LYS A 238 8.14 -20.16 2.72
N HIS A 239 7.73 -20.33 1.45
CA HIS A 239 7.94 -21.52 0.63
C HIS A 239 9.19 -21.40 -0.26
N VAL A 240 9.77 -20.22 -0.36
CA VAL A 240 10.97 -19.98 -1.16
C VAL A 240 12.23 -20.30 -0.33
N ASP A 241 13.31 -20.76 -0.96
CA ASP A 241 14.62 -20.86 -0.29
C ASP A 241 14.98 -19.51 0.37
N SER A 242 15.29 -19.55 1.66
CA SER A 242 15.51 -18.34 2.44
C SER A 242 16.75 -17.54 1.98
N GLY A 243 17.78 -18.23 1.46
CA GLY A 243 18.96 -17.59 0.90
C GLY A 243 18.66 -16.88 -0.42
N PHE A 244 17.89 -17.54 -1.29
CA PHE A 244 17.39 -16.95 -2.53
C PHE A 244 16.47 -15.77 -2.26
N LEU A 245 15.54 -15.86 -1.30
CA LEU A 245 14.65 -14.75 -0.95
C LEU A 245 15.44 -13.48 -0.60
N HIS A 246 16.49 -13.63 0.22
CA HIS A 246 17.40 -12.53 0.55
C HIS A 246 18.07 -11.95 -0.70
N ARG A 247 18.68 -12.82 -1.51
CA ARG A 247 19.36 -12.43 -2.74
C ARG A 247 18.42 -11.74 -3.74
N PHE A 248 17.20 -12.24 -3.88
CA PHE A 248 16.18 -11.69 -4.78
C PHE A 248 15.86 -10.25 -4.38
N VAL A 249 15.54 -10.02 -3.09
CA VAL A 249 15.23 -8.69 -2.56
C VAL A 249 16.40 -7.71 -2.75
N GLU A 250 17.63 -8.14 -2.48
CA GLU A 250 18.82 -7.32 -2.73
C GLU A 250 19.01 -6.99 -4.21
N ALA A 251 18.78 -7.95 -5.10
CA ALA A 251 19.01 -7.79 -6.53
C ALA A 251 17.96 -6.92 -7.22
N VAL A 252 16.68 -7.02 -6.85
CA VAL A 252 15.62 -6.20 -7.46
C VAL A 252 15.68 -4.74 -6.99
N GLY A 253 16.18 -4.48 -5.79
CA GLY A 253 16.48 -3.13 -5.30
C GLY A 253 15.26 -2.21 -5.09
N VAL A 254 14.04 -2.76 -5.14
CA VAL A 254 12.78 -2.06 -4.83
C VAL A 254 12.27 -2.49 -3.45
N PHE A 255 11.38 -1.71 -2.84
CA PHE A 255 10.64 -2.18 -1.67
C PHE A 255 9.96 -3.53 -1.97
N THR A 256 10.21 -4.50 -1.12
CA THR A 256 9.67 -5.85 -1.27
C THR A 256 9.06 -6.30 0.06
N THR A 257 7.80 -6.72 0.02
CA THR A 257 7.08 -7.29 1.17
C THR A 257 6.69 -8.74 0.90
N GLY A 258 7.12 -9.68 1.74
CA GLY A 258 6.94 -11.11 1.49
C GLY A 258 5.86 -11.72 2.37
N GLU A 259 4.98 -12.51 1.79
CA GLU A 259 3.96 -13.23 2.54
C GLU A 259 4.56 -14.40 3.33
N VAL A 260 4.79 -14.17 4.62
CA VAL A 260 5.06 -15.22 5.60
C VAL A 260 3.79 -15.42 6.42
N PHE A 261 2.89 -16.26 5.93
CA PHE A 261 1.61 -16.55 6.59
C PHE A 261 1.85 -17.38 7.87
N GLN A 262 2.19 -16.68 8.96
CA GLN A 262 2.48 -17.23 10.29
C GLN A 262 1.98 -16.29 11.39
N ARG A 263 1.50 -16.86 12.49
CA ARG A 263 0.98 -16.09 13.63
C ARG A 263 2.10 -15.71 14.61
N GLU A 264 3.21 -16.41 14.57
CA GLU A 264 4.27 -16.37 15.56
C GLU A 264 5.26 -15.21 15.29
N ILE A 265 5.41 -14.32 16.28
CA ILE A 265 6.33 -13.18 16.23
C ILE A 265 7.77 -13.60 15.93
N ASP A 266 8.26 -14.66 16.58
CA ASP A 266 9.65 -15.11 16.44
C ASP A 266 9.99 -15.51 15.00
N ILE A 267 9.05 -16.11 14.28
CA ILE A 267 9.20 -16.46 12.87
C ILE A 267 9.27 -15.19 12.02
N ILE A 268 8.30 -14.28 12.16
CA ILE A 268 8.27 -13.02 11.40
C ILE A 268 9.54 -12.20 11.64
N CYS A 269 9.95 -12.05 12.89
CA CYS A 269 11.13 -11.26 13.25
C CYS A 269 12.44 -11.93 12.78
N LYS A 270 12.52 -13.27 12.77
CA LYS A 270 13.66 -14.00 12.20
C LYS A 270 13.77 -13.76 10.68
N TYR A 271 12.65 -13.81 9.97
CA TYR A 271 12.61 -13.47 8.55
C TYR A 271 13.03 -12.03 8.31
N GLN A 272 12.55 -11.10 9.15
CA GLN A 272 12.94 -9.70 9.07
C GLN A 272 14.45 -9.49 9.20
N ALA A 273 15.05 -10.16 10.18
CA ALA A 273 16.46 -10.00 10.50
C ALA A 273 17.39 -10.60 9.44
N SER A 274 16.93 -11.59 8.68
CA SER A 274 17.81 -12.45 7.90
C SER A 274 17.53 -12.45 6.40
N TYR A 275 16.28 -12.23 5.97
CA TYR A 275 15.85 -12.55 4.61
C TYR A 275 15.12 -11.42 3.91
N ILE A 276 14.16 -10.75 4.55
CA ILE A 276 13.33 -9.75 3.89
C ILE A 276 12.90 -8.62 4.84
N GLN A 277 12.99 -7.37 4.39
CA GLN A 277 12.81 -6.21 5.28
C GLN A 277 11.35 -5.95 5.70
N SER A 278 10.37 -6.43 4.92
CA SER A 278 8.94 -6.22 5.15
C SER A 278 8.15 -7.50 4.92
N MET A 279 7.11 -7.69 5.74
CA MET A 279 6.10 -8.76 5.59
C MET A 279 4.73 -8.22 6.00
N PRO A 280 3.61 -8.78 5.50
CA PRO A 280 2.31 -8.62 6.12
C PRO A 280 2.36 -9.04 7.60
N ASN A 281 1.87 -8.17 8.48
CA ASN A 281 1.97 -8.33 9.93
C ASN A 281 0.87 -9.26 10.48
N TYR A 282 0.96 -10.55 10.14
CA TYR A 282 0.02 -11.58 10.59
C TYR A 282 -0.11 -11.70 12.12
N PRO A 283 0.96 -11.60 12.95
CA PRO A 283 0.83 -11.64 14.40
C PRO A 283 -0.14 -10.57 14.93
N ILE A 284 0.03 -9.32 14.47
CA ILE A 284 -0.85 -8.21 14.85
C ILE A 284 -2.24 -8.37 14.26
N TYR A 285 -2.38 -8.85 13.02
CA TYR A 285 -3.69 -9.18 12.42
C TYR A 285 -4.49 -10.13 13.32
N TYR A 286 -3.91 -11.24 13.77
CA TYR A 286 -4.60 -12.18 14.64
C TYR A 286 -4.93 -11.59 16.01
N ALA A 287 -4.00 -10.86 16.63
CA ALA A 287 -4.25 -10.23 17.92
C ALA A 287 -5.34 -9.14 17.83
N MET A 288 -5.42 -8.42 16.71
CA MET A 288 -6.47 -7.45 16.43
C MET A 288 -7.83 -8.13 16.28
N LEU A 289 -7.90 -9.26 15.56
CA LEU A 289 -9.13 -10.04 15.48
C LEU A 289 -9.57 -10.55 16.85
N ASP A 290 -8.67 -11.10 17.66
CA ASP A 290 -9.00 -11.55 19.01
C ASP A 290 -9.54 -10.39 19.89
N ALA A 291 -8.98 -9.19 19.76
CA ALA A 291 -9.44 -8.01 20.48
C ALA A 291 -10.85 -7.58 20.07
N PHE A 292 -11.10 -7.40 18.77
CA PHE A 292 -12.33 -6.77 18.30
C PHE A 292 -13.44 -7.75 17.93
N THR A 293 -13.14 -9.02 17.64
CA THR A 293 -14.19 -10.03 17.33
C THR A 293 -14.52 -10.92 18.53
N GLN A 294 -13.56 -11.16 19.43
CA GLN A 294 -13.75 -12.02 20.61
C GLN A 294 -13.74 -11.23 21.94
N GLY A 295 -13.45 -9.93 21.91
CA GLY A 295 -13.40 -9.07 23.10
C GLY A 295 -12.13 -9.24 23.95
N ASN A 296 -11.10 -9.93 23.45
CA ASN A 296 -9.84 -10.13 24.17
C ASN A 296 -8.84 -8.99 23.89
N THR A 297 -9.15 -7.79 24.39
CA THR A 297 -8.32 -6.58 24.22
C THR A 297 -6.89 -6.76 24.76
N SER A 298 -6.71 -7.65 25.73
CA SER A 298 -5.41 -7.95 26.31
C SER A 298 -4.43 -8.58 25.33
N SER A 299 -4.92 -9.33 24.34
CA SER A 299 -4.07 -9.96 23.33
C SER A 299 -3.38 -8.91 22.48
N LEU A 300 -4.12 -7.92 21.96
CA LEU A 300 -3.57 -6.89 21.09
C LEU A 300 -2.51 -6.02 21.79
N ALA A 301 -2.82 -5.55 22.99
CA ALA A 301 -1.86 -4.75 23.76
C ALA A 301 -0.55 -5.49 24.06
N LEU A 302 -0.65 -6.79 24.40
CA LEU A 302 0.52 -7.61 24.65
C LEU A 302 1.32 -7.84 23.36
N GLU A 303 0.65 -8.16 22.25
CA GLU A 303 1.29 -8.43 20.97
C GLU A 303 2.05 -7.20 20.44
N VAL A 304 1.46 -6.00 20.57
CA VAL A 304 2.12 -4.72 20.25
C VAL A 304 3.41 -4.54 21.03
N ASP A 305 3.40 -4.81 22.34
CA ASP A 305 4.59 -4.67 23.18
C ASP A 305 5.65 -5.76 22.91
N LEU A 306 5.23 -6.95 22.48
CA LEU A 306 6.12 -8.08 22.19
C LEU A 306 6.81 -7.92 20.83
N ILE A 307 6.06 -7.58 19.78
CA ILE A 307 6.60 -7.51 18.42
C ILE A 307 7.68 -6.44 18.31
N LYS A 308 7.48 -5.28 18.97
CA LYS A 308 8.47 -4.19 19.05
C LYS A 308 9.80 -4.61 19.69
N LYS A 309 9.77 -5.54 20.64
CA LYS A 309 10.98 -6.02 21.32
C LYS A 309 11.71 -7.10 20.53
N ALA A 310 10.98 -7.84 19.71
CA ALA A 310 11.49 -9.02 19.02
C ALA A 310 11.96 -8.69 17.60
N CYS A 311 11.26 -7.81 16.89
CA CYS A 311 11.52 -7.50 15.49
C CYS A 311 12.58 -6.40 15.35
N PRO A 312 13.46 -6.49 14.34
CA PRO A 312 14.40 -5.43 13.99
C PRO A 312 13.76 -4.05 13.76
N ASP A 313 12.64 -3.98 13.04
CA ASP A 313 11.94 -2.71 12.77
C ASP A 313 10.46 -2.97 12.45
N VAL A 314 9.56 -2.76 13.42
CA VAL A 314 8.11 -2.97 13.19
C VAL A 314 7.52 -1.97 12.20
N THR A 315 8.16 -0.83 12.00
CA THR A 315 7.65 0.27 11.18
C THR A 315 7.81 0.03 9.68
N THR A 316 8.45 -1.07 9.29
CA THR A 316 8.62 -1.49 7.89
C THR A 316 7.65 -2.60 7.48
N LEU A 317 6.94 -3.22 8.44
CA LEU A 317 5.95 -4.26 8.16
C LEU A 317 4.69 -3.67 7.51
N VAL A 318 3.91 -4.52 6.85
CA VAL A 318 2.63 -4.13 6.25
C VAL A 318 1.48 -4.47 7.20
N SER A 319 0.80 -3.45 7.70
CA SER A 319 -0.32 -3.60 8.63
C SER A 319 -1.63 -3.73 7.87
N PHE A 320 -2.37 -4.83 8.09
CA PHE A 320 -3.61 -5.12 7.38
C PHE A 320 -4.65 -5.74 8.31
N SER A 321 -5.93 -5.65 7.92
CA SER A 321 -7.06 -6.29 8.62
C SER A 321 -7.86 -7.26 7.75
N GLU A 322 -7.78 -7.14 6.43
CA GLU A 322 -8.39 -8.05 5.46
C GLU A 322 -7.44 -8.28 4.29
N ASN A 323 -7.52 -9.46 3.67
CA ASN A 323 -6.88 -9.76 2.39
C ASN A 323 -7.69 -10.83 1.64
N HIS A 324 -7.15 -11.32 0.53
CA HIS A 324 -7.85 -12.25 -0.35
C HIS A 324 -7.74 -13.74 0.06
N ASP A 325 -7.05 -14.07 1.16
CA ASP A 325 -6.87 -15.45 1.65
C ASP A 325 -7.57 -15.71 2.99
N VAL A 326 -7.82 -14.67 3.77
CA VAL A 326 -8.55 -14.76 5.04
C VAL A 326 -10.00 -14.30 4.91
N ALA A 327 -10.86 -14.76 5.82
CA ALA A 327 -12.24 -14.31 5.87
C ALA A 327 -12.32 -12.82 6.21
N ARG A 328 -13.27 -12.09 5.60
CA ARG A 328 -13.47 -10.68 5.93
C ARG A 328 -13.89 -10.50 7.38
N THR A 329 -13.47 -9.43 8.01
CA THR A 329 -13.78 -9.15 9.42
C THR A 329 -15.29 -9.14 9.72
N PRO A 330 -16.18 -8.62 8.85
CA PRO A 330 -17.61 -8.61 9.10
C PRO A 330 -18.28 -9.99 8.97
N SER A 331 -17.59 -10.98 8.39
CA SER A 331 -18.07 -12.37 8.39
C SER A 331 -17.98 -13.01 9.77
N MET A 332 -17.07 -12.53 10.62
CA MET A 332 -16.90 -12.96 12.01
C MET A 332 -17.78 -12.12 12.94
N ASN A 333 -17.76 -10.80 12.77
CA ASN A 333 -18.62 -9.88 13.51
C ASN A 333 -18.95 -8.65 12.66
N SER A 334 -20.22 -8.51 12.27
CA SER A 334 -20.68 -7.48 11.34
C SER A 334 -21.01 -6.12 11.99
N ASP A 335 -20.63 -5.90 13.24
CA ASP A 335 -20.87 -4.63 13.94
C ASP A 335 -20.00 -3.51 13.35
N MET A 336 -20.64 -2.41 12.94
CA MET A 336 -19.95 -1.30 12.28
C MET A 336 -18.95 -0.60 13.20
N ALA A 337 -19.23 -0.46 14.49
CA ALA A 337 -18.30 0.19 15.41
C ALA A 337 -17.01 -0.64 15.55
N LEU A 338 -17.13 -1.97 15.59
CA LEU A 338 -15.95 -2.85 15.59
C LEU A 338 -15.14 -2.75 14.30
N ALA A 339 -15.80 -2.69 13.13
CA ALA A 339 -15.13 -2.46 11.86
C ALA A 339 -14.37 -1.11 11.83
N LYS A 340 -14.97 -0.04 12.37
CA LYS A 340 -14.31 1.27 12.50
C LYS A 340 -13.08 1.22 13.42
N ASN A 341 -13.14 0.49 14.53
CA ASN A 341 -12.00 0.30 15.44
C ASN A 341 -10.85 -0.46 14.77
N ILE A 342 -11.16 -1.54 14.05
CA ILE A 342 -10.19 -2.34 13.29
C ILE A 342 -9.49 -1.47 12.23
N LEU A 343 -10.24 -0.67 11.46
CA LEU A 343 -9.68 0.23 10.45
C LEU A 343 -8.84 1.36 11.07
N THR A 344 -9.30 1.93 12.18
CA THR A 344 -8.56 2.97 12.93
C THR A 344 -7.20 2.44 13.38
N PHE A 345 -7.17 1.25 13.97
CA PHE A 345 -5.92 0.61 14.36
C PHE A 345 -5.06 0.30 13.13
N THR A 346 -5.60 -0.36 12.11
CA THR A 346 -4.85 -0.76 10.90
C THR A 346 -4.15 0.41 10.23
N LEU A 347 -4.82 1.56 10.10
CA LEU A 347 -4.30 2.73 9.40
C LEU A 347 -3.30 3.54 10.24
N LEU A 348 -3.45 3.59 11.56
CA LEU A 348 -2.64 4.44 12.44
C LEU A 348 -1.58 3.68 13.26
N PHE A 349 -1.58 2.34 13.22
CA PHE A 349 -0.55 1.50 13.82
C PHE A 349 0.79 1.58 13.06
N ASP A 350 1.83 0.95 13.59
CA ASP A 350 3.15 0.90 12.99
C ASP A 350 3.11 0.19 11.62
N GLY A 351 4.00 0.61 10.73
CA GLY A 351 4.13 0.01 9.42
C GLY A 351 3.44 0.79 8.30
N ILE A 352 3.35 0.10 7.16
CA ILE A 352 2.70 0.58 5.95
C ILE A 352 1.29 -0.01 5.94
N PRO A 353 0.23 0.80 6.12
CA PRO A 353 -1.12 0.27 6.14
C PRO A 353 -1.54 -0.23 4.75
N MET A 354 -2.24 -1.35 4.72
CA MET A 354 -2.82 -1.94 3.52
C MET A 354 -4.28 -2.32 3.76
N ILE A 355 -5.16 -1.80 2.92
CA ILE A 355 -6.61 -2.06 2.96
C ILE A 355 -7.02 -2.82 1.71
N TYR A 356 -7.72 -3.94 1.89
CA TYR A 356 -8.20 -4.79 0.80
C TYR A 356 -9.55 -4.32 0.27
N GLN A 357 -9.70 -4.32 -1.06
CA GLN A 357 -10.90 -3.86 -1.73
C GLN A 357 -12.20 -4.43 -1.11
N GLY A 358 -13.17 -3.56 -0.91
CA GLY A 358 -14.47 -3.89 -0.36
C GLY A 358 -14.55 -3.81 1.16
N GLN A 359 -13.42 -3.69 1.87
CA GLN A 359 -13.43 -3.43 3.30
C GLN A 359 -14.10 -2.09 3.61
N GLU A 360 -13.82 -1.06 2.81
CA GLU A 360 -14.45 0.25 2.86
C GLU A 360 -15.95 0.23 2.52
N GLN A 361 -16.42 -0.85 1.90
CA GLN A 361 -17.84 -1.09 1.60
C GLN A 361 -18.47 -2.10 2.55
N HIS A 362 -17.75 -2.48 3.61
CA HIS A 362 -18.19 -3.40 4.64
C HIS A 362 -18.70 -4.74 4.07
N LEU A 363 -17.99 -5.27 3.06
CA LEU A 363 -18.25 -6.59 2.50
C LEU A 363 -18.03 -7.68 3.56
N LYS A 364 -18.84 -8.74 3.51
CA LYS A 364 -19.04 -9.65 4.66
C LYS A 364 -18.81 -11.12 4.36
N SER A 365 -18.30 -11.44 3.17
CA SER A 365 -18.15 -12.84 2.81
C SER A 365 -17.06 -13.53 3.63
N SER A 366 -17.26 -14.82 3.87
CA SER A 366 -16.25 -15.68 4.49
C SER A 366 -15.02 -15.85 3.57
N GLY A 367 -14.06 -16.69 3.96
CA GLY A 367 -12.81 -16.90 3.20
C GLY A 367 -12.98 -17.43 1.77
N THR A 368 -11.83 -17.70 1.16
CA THR A 368 -11.67 -18.06 -0.25
C THR A 368 -12.63 -19.17 -0.71
N PRO A 369 -13.29 -19.02 -1.89
CA PRO A 369 -13.21 -17.90 -2.82
C PRO A 369 -14.20 -16.75 -2.55
N ARG A 370 -14.98 -16.80 -1.45
CA ARG A 370 -16.13 -15.90 -1.25
C ARG A 370 -15.72 -14.46 -0.92
N ASN A 371 -14.57 -14.24 -0.29
CA ASN A 371 -13.95 -12.95 0.01
C ASN A 371 -13.35 -12.22 -1.22
N ARG A 372 -13.57 -12.74 -2.44
CA ARG A 372 -13.07 -12.14 -3.70
C ARG A 372 -14.21 -11.47 -4.47
N GLU A 373 -15.07 -10.75 -3.76
CA GLU A 373 -16.22 -10.09 -4.36
C GLU A 373 -15.81 -9.00 -5.36
N ALA A 374 -16.63 -8.84 -6.40
CA ALA A 374 -16.48 -7.76 -7.36
C ALA A 374 -16.85 -6.40 -6.75
N LEU A 375 -15.90 -5.48 -6.68
CA LEU A 375 -16.09 -4.18 -6.04
C LEU A 375 -17.10 -3.32 -6.79
N TRP A 376 -17.18 -3.40 -8.12
CA TRP A 376 -18.12 -2.60 -8.91
C TRP A 376 -19.59 -2.82 -8.51
N LEU A 377 -19.95 -3.96 -7.91
CA LEU A 377 -21.30 -4.24 -7.41
C LEU A 377 -21.69 -3.39 -6.19
N THR A 378 -20.71 -2.80 -5.51
CA THR A 378 -20.91 -1.78 -4.46
C THR A 378 -21.22 -0.40 -5.04
N LYS A 379 -21.03 -0.23 -6.35
CA LYS A 379 -21.16 1.03 -7.09
C LYS A 379 -20.17 2.12 -6.66
N TYR A 380 -19.07 1.73 -6.02
CA TYR A 380 -18.02 2.65 -5.57
C TYR A 380 -18.58 3.76 -4.67
N ASP A 381 -19.43 3.40 -3.71
CA ASP A 381 -20.11 4.36 -2.82
C ASP A 381 -19.12 5.10 -1.91
N VAL A 382 -18.77 6.34 -2.29
CA VAL A 382 -17.87 7.22 -1.54
C VAL A 382 -18.50 7.79 -0.27
N GLU A 383 -19.80 7.59 -0.07
CA GLU A 383 -20.54 8.10 1.08
C GLU A 383 -20.65 7.07 2.21
N SER A 384 -20.14 5.85 1.99
CA SER A 384 -20.15 4.77 2.98
C SER A 384 -19.38 5.19 4.25
N GLU A 385 -19.81 4.65 5.40
CA GLU A 385 -19.22 5.00 6.70
C GLU A 385 -17.71 4.71 6.75
N LEU A 386 -17.30 3.56 6.21
CA LEU A 386 -15.90 3.14 6.27
C LEU A 386 -15.05 3.84 5.22
N TYR A 387 -15.58 4.18 4.03
CA TYR A 387 -14.86 5.00 3.05
C TYR A 387 -14.47 6.35 3.64
N ARG A 388 -15.43 7.06 4.25
CA ARG A 388 -15.18 8.37 4.87
C ARG A 388 -14.24 8.28 6.06
N LEU A 389 -14.37 7.23 6.88
CA LEU A 389 -13.44 6.98 7.98
C LEU A 389 -12.01 6.81 7.46
N ILE A 390 -11.80 5.95 6.46
CA ILE A 390 -10.48 5.72 5.86
C ILE A 390 -9.90 7.03 5.30
N ALA A 391 -10.72 7.84 4.62
CA ALA A 391 -10.31 9.15 4.12
C ALA A 391 -9.79 10.07 5.25
N THR A 392 -10.52 10.16 6.36
CA THR A 392 -10.11 10.94 7.54
C THR A 392 -8.82 10.41 8.16
N LEU A 393 -8.70 9.08 8.32
CA LEU A 393 -7.55 8.43 8.94
C LEU A 393 -6.27 8.60 8.09
N ASN A 394 -6.36 8.42 6.77
CA ASN A 394 -5.23 8.66 5.87
C ASN A 394 -4.84 10.15 5.85
N ALA A 395 -5.81 11.06 5.90
CA ALA A 395 -5.54 12.50 5.96
C ALA A 395 -4.77 12.89 7.24
N ILE A 396 -5.21 12.41 8.42
CA ILE A 396 -4.50 12.73 9.67
C ILE A 396 -3.14 12.04 9.75
N ARG A 397 -3.00 10.79 9.28
CA ARG A 397 -1.71 10.09 9.19
C ARG A 397 -0.72 10.87 8.32
N ARG A 398 -1.19 11.35 7.16
CA ARG A 398 -0.39 12.18 6.25
C ARG A 398 0.06 13.47 6.92
N HIS A 399 -0.89 14.19 7.49
CA HIS A 399 -0.62 15.44 8.19
C HIS A 399 0.40 15.24 9.32
N ALA A 400 0.29 14.14 10.09
CA ALA A 400 1.20 13.84 11.19
C ALA A 400 2.66 13.66 10.71
N TYR A 401 2.90 12.95 9.60
CA TYR A 401 4.26 12.79 9.08
C TYR A 401 4.77 14.00 8.30
N GLU A 402 3.90 14.78 7.65
CA GLU A 402 4.28 16.06 7.00
C GLU A 402 4.74 17.09 8.04
N MET A 403 4.18 17.03 9.25
CA MET A 403 4.62 17.82 10.40
C MET A 403 5.99 17.38 10.94
N GLY A 404 6.36 16.12 10.74
CA GLY A 404 7.70 15.60 10.98
C GLY A 404 7.81 14.12 10.68
N ALA A 405 8.76 13.77 9.81
CA ALA A 405 8.90 12.41 9.25
C ALA A 405 9.20 11.33 10.30
N ASP A 406 9.77 11.71 11.45
CA ASP A 406 10.01 10.84 12.60
C ASP A 406 8.73 10.31 13.26
N TYR A 407 7.53 10.79 12.87
CA TYR A 407 6.27 10.09 13.16
C TYR A 407 6.27 8.65 12.63
N LEU A 408 6.87 8.41 11.46
CA LEU A 408 6.89 7.09 10.83
C LEU A 408 7.81 6.12 11.58
N ASP A 409 8.89 6.64 12.17
CA ASP A 409 9.90 5.87 12.90
C ASP A 409 9.58 5.70 14.38
N ASP A 410 8.75 6.58 14.97
CA ASP A 410 8.31 6.46 16.36
C ASP A 410 7.27 5.34 16.52
N GLU A 411 7.66 4.27 17.20
CA GLU A 411 6.84 3.06 17.35
C GLU A 411 5.65 3.25 18.30
N THR A 412 4.51 2.69 17.93
CA THR A 412 3.24 2.76 18.67
C THR A 412 3.39 2.17 20.07
N ALA A 413 2.99 2.91 21.10
CA ALA A 413 3.03 2.48 22.49
C ALA A 413 1.61 2.28 23.05
N THR A 414 1.41 1.19 23.78
CA THR A 414 0.19 1.01 24.59
C THR A 414 0.24 1.94 25.80
N ILE A 415 -0.70 2.88 25.89
CA ILE A 415 -0.77 3.87 26.99
C ILE A 415 -1.94 3.64 27.95
N TYR A 416 -2.93 2.85 27.55
CA TYR A 416 -4.10 2.55 28.37
C TYR A 416 -4.70 1.19 28.04
N ARG A 417 -5.18 0.49 29.07
CA ARG A 417 -5.93 -0.76 28.96
C ARG A 417 -7.08 -0.72 29.95
N GLY A 418 -8.30 -0.70 29.42
CA GLY A 418 -9.54 -0.84 30.18
C GLY A 418 -10.05 -2.28 30.17
N GLY A 419 -11.35 -2.44 30.43
CA GLY A 419 -12.00 -3.75 30.30
C GLY A 419 -12.23 -4.11 28.84
N SER A 420 -12.71 -3.14 28.06
CA SER A 420 -12.96 -3.23 26.62
C SER A 420 -12.21 -2.17 25.82
N GLU A 421 -11.46 -1.30 26.50
CA GLU A 421 -10.84 -0.13 25.90
C GLU A 421 -9.34 -0.33 25.75
N LEU A 422 -8.79 0.20 24.66
CA LEU A 422 -7.35 0.25 24.40
C LEU A 422 -6.97 1.68 24.03
N GLY A 423 -5.90 2.19 24.64
CA GLY A 423 -5.31 3.47 24.26
C GLY A 423 -3.91 3.24 23.68
N PHE A 424 -3.67 3.75 22.48
CA PHE A 424 -2.38 3.69 21.81
C PHE A 424 -1.88 5.09 21.47
N ARG A 425 -0.58 5.30 21.57
CA ARG A 425 0.11 6.53 21.20
C ARG A 425 1.10 6.24 20.08
N LYS A 426 1.13 7.05 19.03
CA LYS A 426 2.18 7.01 18.00
C LYS A 426 2.67 8.42 17.69
N GLY A 427 3.98 8.62 17.63
CA GLY A 427 4.60 9.90 17.30
C GLY A 427 5.26 10.58 18.50
N VAL A 428 6.15 11.51 18.15
CA VAL A 428 6.98 12.25 19.10
C VAL A 428 6.14 13.12 20.03
N GLU A 429 6.59 13.23 21.28
CA GLU A 429 5.93 14.01 22.31
C GLU A 429 5.64 15.47 21.88
N GLY A 430 4.41 15.91 22.16
CA GLY A 430 3.86 17.20 21.76
C GLY A 430 3.17 17.20 20.39
N ARG A 431 3.29 16.13 19.60
CA ARG A 431 2.68 15.97 18.27
C ARG A 431 2.34 14.52 17.92
N GLN A 432 2.18 13.69 18.96
CA GLN A 432 1.70 12.33 18.84
C GLN A 432 0.23 12.31 18.39
N LEU A 433 -0.19 11.22 17.77
CA LEU A 433 -1.58 10.79 17.70
C LEU A 433 -1.89 9.86 18.87
N ILE A 434 -3.11 9.98 19.40
CA ILE A 434 -3.64 9.04 20.39
C ILE A 434 -4.90 8.39 19.84
N MET A 435 -4.87 7.07 19.68
CA MET A 435 -6.03 6.25 19.38
C MET A 435 -6.67 5.77 20.68
N VAL A 436 -8.00 5.87 20.77
CA VAL A 436 -8.79 5.22 21.83
C VAL A 436 -9.79 4.31 21.14
N LEU A 437 -9.64 3.02 21.38
CA LEU A 437 -10.40 1.96 20.73
C LEU A 437 -11.27 1.21 21.73
N SER A 438 -12.34 0.57 21.25
CA SER A 438 -13.29 -0.18 22.06
C SER A 438 -13.69 -1.50 21.39
N SER A 439 -13.79 -2.56 22.18
CA SER A 439 -14.29 -3.87 21.77
C SER A 439 -15.77 -4.10 22.12
N GLN A 440 -16.50 -3.08 22.61
CA GLN A 440 -17.91 -3.25 23.04
C GLN A 440 -18.90 -3.38 21.87
N GLY A 441 -18.57 -2.81 20.71
CA GLY A 441 -19.49 -2.69 19.59
C GLY A 441 -20.67 -1.75 19.84
N SER A 442 -21.52 -1.60 18.82
CA SER A 442 -22.64 -0.65 18.79
C SER A 442 -23.76 -0.95 19.78
N SER A 443 -23.92 -2.20 20.20
CA SER A 443 -25.11 -2.70 20.92
C SER A 443 -25.00 -2.71 22.45
N GLN A 444 -23.80 -2.58 23.03
CA GLN A 444 -23.57 -2.75 24.48
C GLN A 444 -23.24 -1.46 25.24
N ALA A 445 -22.90 -0.37 24.55
CA ALA A 445 -22.33 0.80 25.21
C ALA A 445 -23.41 1.77 25.75
N LYS A 446 -23.57 1.80 27.08
CA LYS A 446 -24.10 3.00 27.76
C LYS A 446 -23.01 4.07 27.76
N PRO A 447 -23.33 5.37 27.67
CA PRO A 447 -22.31 6.41 27.77
C PRO A 447 -21.49 6.29 29.06
N TYR A 448 -20.17 6.33 28.93
CA TYR A 448 -19.21 6.31 30.04
C TYR A 448 -18.02 7.19 29.68
N SER A 449 -17.05 7.31 30.58
CA SER A 449 -15.82 8.06 30.31
C SER A 449 -14.60 7.22 30.62
N VAL A 450 -13.60 7.35 29.77
CA VAL A 450 -12.27 6.76 29.94
C VAL A 450 -11.30 7.88 30.30
N THR A 451 -10.52 7.68 31.35
CA THR A 451 -9.46 8.63 31.75
C THR A 451 -8.11 8.07 31.33
N LEU A 452 -7.46 8.73 30.38
CA LEU A 452 -6.13 8.37 29.88
C LEU A 452 -5.06 9.11 30.69
N PRO A 453 -4.23 8.43 31.50
CA PRO A 453 -3.31 9.09 32.43
C PRO A 453 -2.01 9.59 31.80
N SER A 454 -1.65 9.13 30.59
CA SER A 454 -0.39 9.46 29.91
C SER A 454 -0.66 9.91 28.48
N SER A 455 -1.35 11.05 28.35
CA SER A 455 -1.84 11.59 27.08
C SER A 455 -0.92 12.67 26.49
N TYR A 456 -1.16 13.95 26.86
CA TYR A 456 -0.35 15.11 26.53
C TYR A 456 -0.03 15.91 27.81
N ASN A 457 0.72 17.00 27.68
CA ASN A 457 0.98 17.92 28.78
C ASN A 457 -0.31 18.62 29.24
N ALA A 458 -0.35 18.98 30.53
CA ALA A 458 -1.47 19.69 31.15
C ALA A 458 -1.84 20.97 30.38
N GLY A 459 -3.14 21.19 30.19
CA GLY A 459 -3.68 22.37 29.50
C GLY A 459 -3.56 22.36 27.98
N VAL A 460 -2.97 21.31 27.38
CA VAL A 460 -2.93 21.18 25.91
C VAL A 460 -4.36 20.96 25.39
N ALA A 461 -4.76 21.79 24.42
CA ALA A 461 -5.98 21.60 23.66
C ALA A 461 -5.76 20.55 22.57
N VAL A 462 -6.64 19.56 22.51
CA VAL A 462 -6.63 18.48 21.52
C VAL A 462 -8.00 18.40 20.84
N ILE A 463 -8.02 17.92 19.61
CA ILE A 463 -9.25 17.67 18.86
C ILE A 463 -9.34 16.18 18.59
N ASP A 464 -10.53 15.61 18.72
CA ASP A 464 -10.81 14.31 18.11
C ASP A 464 -11.10 14.53 16.63
N VAL A 465 -10.27 13.96 15.75
CA VAL A 465 -10.37 14.20 14.31
C VAL A 465 -11.52 13.42 13.66
N LEU A 466 -12.13 12.46 14.36
CA LEU A 466 -13.24 11.66 13.85
C LEU A 466 -14.59 12.36 14.01
N ASP A 467 -14.79 13.11 15.12
CA ASP A 467 -16.03 13.83 15.41
C ASP A 467 -15.88 15.36 15.47
N CYS A 468 -14.64 15.85 15.38
CA CYS A 468 -14.25 17.25 15.41
C CYS A 468 -14.57 18.01 16.72
N HIS A 469 -14.73 17.30 17.84
CA HIS A 469 -14.87 17.92 19.16
C HIS A 469 -13.51 18.25 19.78
N ASN A 470 -13.44 19.42 20.43
CA ASN A 470 -12.25 19.85 21.17
C ASN A 470 -12.33 19.41 22.63
N TYR A 471 -11.17 19.00 23.14
CA TYR A 471 -10.94 18.60 24.52
C TYR A 471 -9.74 19.37 25.07
N THR A 472 -9.60 19.39 26.39
CA THR A 472 -8.45 19.99 27.06
C THR A 472 -7.93 19.00 28.06
N VAL A 473 -6.62 18.74 28.01
CA VAL A 473 -5.96 17.86 28.97
C VAL A 473 -5.97 18.52 30.34
N SER A 474 -6.34 17.76 31.37
CA SER A 474 -6.46 18.26 32.75
C SER A 474 -5.12 18.78 33.30
N ASP A 475 -5.19 19.49 34.43
CA ASP A 475 -4.00 19.94 35.18
C ASP A 475 -3.10 18.78 35.64
N THR A 476 -3.64 17.56 35.68
CA THR A 476 -2.94 16.31 36.03
C THR A 476 -2.39 15.56 34.82
N GLY A 477 -2.56 16.07 33.59
CA GLY A 477 -2.10 15.40 32.35
C GLY A 477 -3.07 14.32 31.83
N GLU A 478 -4.30 14.29 32.35
CA GLU A 478 -5.30 13.28 32.02
C GLU A 478 -6.22 13.78 30.89
N LEU A 479 -6.49 12.91 29.91
CA LEU A 479 -7.50 13.15 28.88
C LEU A 479 -8.74 12.31 29.20
N ILE A 480 -9.87 12.97 29.44
CA ILE A 480 -11.15 12.33 29.74
C ILE A 480 -11.96 12.22 28.45
N VAL A 481 -12.15 11.00 27.97
CA VAL A 481 -12.79 10.69 26.70
C VAL A 481 -14.18 10.14 26.94
N PRO A 482 -15.26 10.80 26.46
CA PRO A 482 -16.60 10.25 26.50
C PRO A 482 -16.71 9.12 25.47
N MET A 483 -17.01 7.92 25.94
CA MET A 483 -17.18 6.75 25.08
C MET A 483 -18.68 6.48 24.89
N GLU A 484 -19.11 6.37 23.64
CA GLU A 484 -20.49 6.05 23.26
C GLU A 484 -20.50 5.09 22.06
N LYS A 485 -21.43 4.12 22.06
CA LYS A 485 -21.65 3.15 20.95
C LYS A 485 -20.40 2.37 20.50
N GLY A 486 -19.35 2.31 21.33
CA GLY A 486 -18.10 1.64 21.00
C GLY A 486 -17.34 2.29 19.85
N GLU A 487 -17.63 3.54 19.49
CA GLU A 487 -16.92 4.27 18.43
C GLU A 487 -15.45 4.50 18.81
N PRO A 488 -14.52 4.45 17.84
CA PRO A 488 -13.13 4.85 18.07
C PRO A 488 -13.01 6.37 18.18
N HIS A 489 -11.95 6.83 18.84
CA HIS A 489 -11.54 8.24 18.89
C HIS A 489 -10.08 8.39 18.48
N VAL A 490 -9.73 9.50 17.81
CA VAL A 490 -8.35 9.80 17.41
C VAL A 490 -8.02 11.25 17.73
N PHE A 491 -7.14 11.45 18.72
CA PHE A 491 -6.78 12.78 19.20
C PHE A 491 -5.48 13.29 18.59
N PHE A 492 -5.49 14.57 18.19
CA PHE A 492 -4.30 15.32 17.78
C PHE A 492 -4.30 16.74 18.39
N PRO A 493 -3.13 17.37 18.64
CA PRO A 493 -3.10 18.73 19.18
C PRO A 493 -3.78 19.75 18.27
N THR A 494 -4.75 20.51 18.80
CA THR A 494 -5.54 21.47 18.01
C THR A 494 -4.66 22.56 17.38
N SER A 495 -3.59 22.97 18.08
CA SER A 495 -2.62 23.96 17.58
C SER A 495 -1.85 23.51 16.34
N LEU A 496 -1.82 22.21 16.07
CA LEU A 496 -1.12 21.61 14.95
C LEU A 496 -2.07 21.20 13.81
N MET A 497 -3.38 21.44 13.93
CA MET A 497 -4.36 21.12 12.89
C MET A 497 -4.36 22.00 11.63
N PRO A 498 -3.90 23.28 11.63
CA PRO A 498 -3.90 24.06 10.41
C PRO A 498 -3.10 23.36 9.30
N GLY A 499 -3.68 23.25 8.11
CA GLY A 499 -3.10 22.52 6.97
C GLY A 499 -3.63 21.10 6.78
N SER A 500 -4.25 20.50 7.80
CA SER A 500 -4.71 19.09 7.77
C SER A 500 -5.84 18.81 6.77
N GLY A 501 -6.65 19.82 6.44
CA GLY A 501 -7.87 19.59 5.66
C GLY A 501 -9.02 18.96 6.46
N LEU A 502 -8.88 18.79 7.77
CA LEU A 502 -9.85 18.14 8.65
C LEU A 502 -10.52 19.15 9.58
N CYS A 503 -11.73 18.84 10.06
CA CYS A 503 -12.42 19.60 11.11
C CYS A 503 -12.52 21.11 10.88
N GLY A 504 -12.75 21.52 9.63
CA GLY A 504 -12.87 22.93 9.23
C GLY A 504 -11.55 23.64 8.94
N TRP A 505 -10.41 22.99 9.13
CA TRP A 505 -9.10 23.50 8.72
C TRP A 505 -8.89 23.30 7.21
N SER A 506 -8.36 24.31 6.53
CA SER A 506 -8.02 24.19 5.11
C SER A 506 -6.85 23.23 4.90
N LYS A 507 -6.87 22.51 3.78
CA LYS A 507 -5.73 21.70 3.34
C LYS A 507 -4.64 22.60 2.77
N SER A 508 -3.43 22.53 3.31
CA SER A 508 -2.26 23.28 2.84
C SER A 508 -0.98 22.66 3.38
N ASN A 509 0.15 22.81 2.67
CA ASN A 509 1.47 22.37 3.15
C ASN A 509 1.98 23.30 4.26
N ALA A 510 1.42 23.20 5.46
CA ALA A 510 1.88 23.92 6.62
C ALA A 510 2.96 23.09 7.33
N THR A 511 4.15 23.65 7.49
CA THR A 511 5.25 22.99 8.21
C THR A 511 5.20 23.30 9.70
N LEU A 512 5.77 22.41 10.51
CA LEU A 512 5.92 22.64 11.96
C LEU A 512 6.66 23.95 12.27
N THR A 513 7.63 24.33 11.44
CA THR A 513 8.38 25.58 11.58
C THR A 513 7.50 26.79 11.32
N GLU A 514 6.69 26.78 10.27
CA GLU A 514 5.75 27.87 9.96
C GLU A 514 4.73 28.06 11.10
N LEU A 515 4.16 26.96 11.61
CA LEU A 515 3.21 27.00 12.73
C LEU A 515 3.83 27.50 14.03
N LYS A 516 5.06 27.07 14.35
CA LYS A 516 5.77 27.55 15.56
C LYS A 516 6.19 29.01 15.47
N THR A 517 6.48 29.52 14.27
CA THR A 517 6.99 30.87 14.06
C THR A 517 5.90 31.89 13.71
N GLY A 518 4.67 31.43 13.42
CA GLY A 518 3.59 32.28 12.91
C GLY A 518 3.87 32.83 11.51
N SER A 519 4.81 32.22 10.78
CA SER A 519 5.12 32.61 9.41
C SER A 519 4.00 32.12 8.49
N PRO A 520 3.57 32.91 7.49
CA PRO A 520 2.59 32.43 6.52
C PRO A 520 3.13 31.17 5.81
N PRO A 521 2.27 30.20 5.46
CA PRO A 521 2.68 29.04 4.68
C PRO A 521 3.34 29.52 3.39
N SER A 522 4.51 28.97 3.08
CA SER A 522 5.17 29.24 1.81
C SER A 522 4.29 28.74 0.66
N GLU A 523 3.92 29.63 -0.27
CA GLU A 523 3.27 29.24 -1.52
C GLU A 523 4.21 28.28 -2.27
N SER A 524 3.85 27.01 -2.35
CA SER A 524 4.55 26.06 -3.20
C SER A 524 4.20 26.35 -4.67
N GLY A 525 5.13 26.98 -5.37
CA GLY A 525 5.01 27.24 -6.80
C GLY A 525 6.35 27.62 -7.41
N VAL A 526 7.03 26.62 -8.00
CA VAL A 526 8.15 26.74 -8.95
C VAL A 526 9.49 27.18 -8.31
N PRO A 527 10.62 26.51 -8.63
CA PRO A 527 11.94 26.98 -8.20
C PRO A 527 12.20 28.40 -8.74
N PRO A 528 13.01 29.23 -8.06
CA PRO A 528 13.24 30.61 -8.47
C PRO A 528 13.95 30.64 -9.83
N SER A 529 13.16 30.77 -10.90
CA SER A 529 13.67 31.23 -12.18
C SER A 529 14.20 32.65 -11.99
N LEU A 530 15.38 32.90 -12.56
CA LEU A 530 16.01 34.22 -12.60
C LEU A 530 15.01 35.26 -13.08
N ARG A 531 14.46 36.06 -12.16
CA ARG A 531 13.84 37.34 -12.50
C ARG A 531 14.96 38.33 -12.76
N ILE A 532 15.27 38.54 -14.03
CA ILE A 532 15.95 39.75 -14.50
C ILE A 532 15.03 40.93 -14.16
N PRO A 533 15.51 41.98 -13.47
CA PRO A 533 14.66 43.10 -13.09
C PRO A 533 14.44 44.01 -14.29
N ILE A 534 13.20 44.09 -14.77
CA ILE A 534 12.77 45.15 -15.68
C ILE A 534 12.18 46.28 -14.83
N TRP A 535 12.99 47.31 -14.57
CA TRP A 535 12.51 48.62 -14.12
C TRP A 535 13.08 49.73 -15.00
N TRP A 536 12.15 50.49 -15.58
CA TRP A 536 12.23 51.85 -16.15
C TRP A 536 12.76 52.06 -17.57
N SER A 537 11.86 52.43 -18.49
CA SER A 537 11.53 53.86 -18.71
C SER A 537 10.39 54.02 -19.71
N ARG A 538 9.30 54.68 -19.30
CA ARG A 538 8.41 55.42 -20.19
C ARG A 538 8.90 56.87 -20.26
N TRP A 539 8.65 57.51 -21.42
CA TRP A 539 8.32 58.93 -21.67
C TRP A 539 9.21 59.67 -22.70
N PHE A 540 8.49 60.37 -23.60
CA PHE A 540 8.90 61.36 -24.63
C PHE A 540 9.55 60.80 -25.92
N CYS A 541 9.21 61.21 -27.16
CA CYS A 541 8.52 62.40 -27.65
C CYS A 541 7.98 62.22 -29.09
N TRP A 542 7.15 63.18 -29.49
CA TRP A 542 6.44 63.49 -30.74
C TRP A 542 7.08 63.18 -32.12
N GLY A 543 6.21 62.79 -33.08
CA GLY A 543 5.77 63.66 -34.21
C GLY A 543 6.69 63.92 -35.42
N VAL A 544 6.11 63.62 -36.62
CA VAL A 544 6.11 64.46 -37.84
C VAL A 544 7.30 64.37 -38.84
N PHE A 545 6.96 63.80 -40.02
CA PHE A 545 7.32 64.14 -41.42
C PHE A 545 8.71 63.82 -42.06
N LEU A 546 8.57 63.39 -43.33
CA LEU A 546 9.29 63.78 -44.56
C LEU A 546 10.29 62.79 -45.24
N VAL A 547 9.78 62.11 -46.28
CA VAL A 547 10.26 61.94 -47.69
C VAL A 547 11.76 61.76 -48.00
N LEU A 548 12.10 60.66 -48.71
CA LEU A 548 12.73 60.55 -50.07
C LEU A 548 13.28 59.12 -50.28
N VAL A 549 12.70 58.27 -51.13
CA VAL A 549 13.01 58.03 -52.57
C VAL A 549 14.45 57.55 -52.85
N THR A 550 14.61 56.25 -53.15
CA THR A 550 15.23 55.63 -54.38
C THR A 550 15.42 54.12 -54.13
N LEU A 551 14.72 53.18 -54.77
CA LEU A 551 14.87 52.59 -56.14
C LEU A 551 16.16 51.77 -56.38
N VAL A 552 15.95 50.66 -57.11
CA VAL A 552 16.89 49.72 -57.77
C VAL A 552 17.32 48.51 -56.94
N ALA A 553 17.36 47.26 -57.40
CA ALA A 553 16.67 46.42 -58.40
C ALA A 553 17.32 45.03 -58.23
N GLY A 554 16.58 43.95 -58.49
CA GLY A 554 17.10 42.58 -58.58
C GLY A 554 16.15 41.57 -57.99
#